data_AF-A0A3E0C9I3-F1
#
_entry.id   AF-A0A3E0C9I3-F1
#
_cell.length_a   1.000
_cell.length_b   1.000
_cell.length_c   1.000
_cell.angle_alpha   90.00
_cell.angle_beta   90.00
_cell.angle_gamma   90.00
#
_symmetry.space_group_name_H-M   'P 1'
#
loop_
_entity.id
_entity.type
_entity.pdbx_description
1 polymer ?
#
loop_
_entity_poly.entity_id
_entity_poly.type
_entity_poly.pdbx_seq_one_letter_code
_entity_poly.pdbx_strand_id
1 'polypeptide(L)' 'MTLPYERTRSVIGARQLLIDLAAASDNADLEKFRALSRRLLRHFPEPIDLQLSAGFAPGIWADPDATGDA' A
#
# COMPACT_ATOMS: atom_id res chain seq x y z
N MET A 1 2.29 -0.34 -20.58
CA MET A 1 2.20 0.65 -19.49
C MET A 1 1.33 0.06 -18.41
N THR A 2 1.68 0.21 -17.12
CA THR A 2 0.77 -0.16 -16.02
C THR A 2 -0.39 0.82 -15.94
N LEU A 3 -1.59 0.33 -15.62
CA LEU A 3 -2.79 1.14 -15.45
C LEU A 3 -2.82 1.78 -14.05
N PRO A 4 -3.49 2.94 -13.88
CA PRO A 4 -3.63 3.58 -12.56
C PRO A 4 -4.21 2.66 -11.48
N TYR A 5 -5.21 1.86 -11.85
CA TYR A 5 -5.81 0.85 -10.98
C TYR A 5 -4.78 -0.20 -10.50
N GLU A 6 -3.94 -0.70 -11.41
CA GLU A 6 -2.91 -1.68 -11.07
C GLU A 6 -1.89 -1.11 -10.06
N ARG A 7 -1.46 0.15 -10.27
CA ARG A 7 -0.54 0.83 -9.34
C ARG A 7 -1.17 0.99 -7.96
N THR A 8 -2.41 1.48 -7.91
CA THR A 8 -3.14 1.71 -6.66
C THR A 8 -3.30 0.39 -5.90
N ARG A 9 -3.68 -0.68 -6.60
CA ARG A 9 -3.77 -2.03 -6.04
C ARG A 9 -2.43 -2.55 -5.52
N SER A 10 -1.33 -2.33 -6.23
CA SER A 10 0.00 -2.73 -5.76
C SER A 10 0.40 -2.01 -4.47
N VAL A 11 0.10 -0.72 -4.35
CA VAL A 11 0.37 0.06 -3.12
C VAL A 11 -0.45 -0.51 -1.96
N ILE A 12 -1.76 -0.69 -2.14
CA ILE A 12 -2.63 -1.27 -1.10
C ILE A 12 -2.15 -2.66 -0.69
N GLY A 13 -1.82 -3.52 -1.66
CA GLY A 13 -1.31 -4.87 -1.40
C GLY A 13 0.01 -4.87 -0.63
N ALA A 14 0.93 -3.95 -0.97
CA ALA A 14 2.19 -3.78 -0.24
C ALA A 14 1.94 -3.37 1.22
N ARG A 15 0.97 -2.49 1.49
CA ARG A 15 0.58 -2.12 2.86
C ARG A 15 0.13 -3.32 3.66
N GLN A 16 -0.74 -4.16 3.08
CA GLN A 16 -1.25 -5.35 3.75
C GLN A 16 -0.14 -6.35 4.08
N LEU A 17 0.75 -6.62 3.12
CA LEU A 17 1.90 -7.48 3.35
C LEU A 17 2.78 -6.99 4.51
N LEU A 18 3.03 -5.68 4.59
CA LEU A 18 3.82 -5.10 5.69
C LEU A 18 3.11 -5.21 7.04
N ILE A 19 1.78 -5.13 7.08
CA ILE A 19 0.99 -5.36 8.30
C ILE A 19 1.17 -6.80 8.78
N ASP A 20 1.02 -7.77 7.86
CA ASP A 20 1.14 -9.19 8.17
C ASP A 20 2.55 -9.52 8.68
N LEU A 21 3.58 -8.99 8.02
CA LEU A 21 4.98 -9.12 8.45
C LEU A 21 5.24 -8.48 9.82
N ALA A 22 4.61 -7.34 10.11
CA ALA A 22 4.74 -6.68 11.41
C ALA A 22 4.05 -7.48 12.55
N ALA A 23 3.07 -8.31 12.22
CA ALA A 23 2.25 -9.09 13.17
C ALA A 23 2.74 -10.54 13.38
N ALA A 24 3.47 -11.13 12.44
CA ALA A 24 3.98 -12.52 12.50
C ALA A 24 4.86 -12.81 13.76
N SER A 25 5.06 -14.08 14.13
CA SER A 25 5.84 -14.52 15.32
C SER A 25 7.32 -14.84 15.02
N ASP A 26 8.21 -14.77 16.01
CA ASP A 26 9.67 -14.57 15.81
C ASP A 26 10.46 -15.74 15.17
N ASN A 27 11.35 -15.36 14.24
CA ASN A 27 12.55 -16.06 13.74
C ASN A 27 13.63 -14.97 13.51
N ALA A 28 14.93 -15.31 13.57
CA ALA A 28 16.03 -14.32 13.66
C ALA A 28 16.10 -13.27 12.52
N ASP A 29 15.58 -13.57 11.32
CA ASP A 29 15.45 -12.58 10.23
C ASP A 29 14.11 -11.83 10.24
N LEU A 30 13.08 -12.41 10.86
CA LEU A 30 11.74 -11.83 10.92
C LEU A 30 11.70 -10.57 11.79
N GLU A 31 12.52 -10.50 12.85
CA GLU A 31 12.61 -9.30 13.69
C GLU A 31 13.05 -8.07 12.88
N LYS A 32 14.04 -8.25 11.99
CA LYS A 32 14.51 -7.19 11.08
C LYS A 32 13.40 -6.76 10.12
N PHE A 33 12.69 -7.71 9.51
CA PHE A 33 11.55 -7.40 8.64
C PHE A 33 10.40 -6.73 9.40
N ARG A 34 10.15 -7.13 10.64
CA ARG A 34 9.15 -6.51 11.52
C ARG A 34 9.50 -5.05 11.81
N ALA A 35 10.76 -4.77 12.16
CA ALA A 35 11.22 -3.41 12.42
C ALA A 35 11.13 -2.52 11.18
N LEU A 36 11.55 -3.03 10.02
CA LEU A 36 11.43 -2.31 8.74
C LEU A 36 9.96 -2.07 8.37
N SER A 37 9.10 -3.08 8.51
CA SER A 37 7.68 -2.97 8.18
C SER A 37 6.99 -1.93 9.05
N ARG A 38 7.24 -1.92 10.37
CA ARG A 38 6.74 -0.88 11.29
C ARG A 38 7.21 0.53 10.90
N ARG A 39 8.47 0.67 10.46
CA ARG A 39 9.01 1.95 10.01
C ARG A 39 8.35 2.43 8.72
N LEU A 40 8.17 1.54 7.75
CA LEU A 40 7.49 1.86 6.48
C LEU A 40 6.02 2.21 6.71
N LEU A 41 5.32 1.45 7.55
CA LEU A 41 3.91 1.68 7.89
C LEU A 41 3.67 3.05 8.54
N ARG A 42 4.65 3.60 9.29
CA ARG A 42 4.55 4.94 9.88
C ARG A 42 4.43 6.06 8.85
N HIS A 43 4.95 5.85 7.65
CA HIS A 43 4.98 6.84 6.57
C HIS A 43 4.17 6.41 5.36
N PHE A 44 3.42 5.31 5.49
CA PHE A 44 2.60 4.79 4.41
C PHE A 44 1.38 5.69 4.24
N PRO A 45 1.01 6.10 3.01
CA PRO A 45 -0.14 6.96 2.78
C PRO A 45 -1.43 6.33 3.30
N GLU A 46 -2.27 7.13 3.94
CA GLU A 46 -3.59 6.70 4.35
C GLU A 46 -4.52 6.58 3.12
N PRO A 47 -5.64 5.83 3.23
CA PRO A 47 -6.60 5.70 2.12
C PRO A 47 -7.08 7.07 1.60
N ILE A 48 -7.26 8.05 2.50
CA ILE A 48 -7.66 9.41 2.13
C ILE A 48 -6.58 10.12 1.30
N ASP A 49 -5.29 9.90 1.59
CA ASP A 49 -4.20 10.48 0.82
C ASP A 49 -4.19 9.92 -0.62
N LEU A 50 -4.48 8.62 -0.76
CA LEU A 50 -4.60 7.98 -2.07
C LEU A 50 -5.79 8.50 -2.86
N GLN A 51 -6.97 8.62 -2.24
CA GLN A 51 -8.17 9.21 -2.87
C GLN A 51 -7.92 10.64 -3.34
N LEU A 52 -7.37 11.50 -2.48
CA LEU A 52 -7.03 12.88 -2.84
C LEU A 52 -6.03 12.89 -4.00
N SER A 53 -4.99 12.05 -3.94
CA SER A 53 -3.98 11.95 -5.00
C SER A 53 -4.56 11.51 -6.35
N ALA A 54 -5.56 10.62 -6.34
CA ALA A 54 -6.27 10.18 -7.55
C ALA A 54 -7.08 11.32 -8.18
N GLY A 55 -7.69 12.19 -7.37
CA GLY A 55 -8.35 13.40 -7.84
C GLY A 55 -7.40 14.40 -8.52
N PHE A 56 -6.17 14.53 -8.02
CA PHE A 56 -5.17 15.43 -8.60
C PHE A 56 -4.37 14.81 -9.76
N ALA A 57 -4.22 13.49 -9.81
CA ALA A 57 -3.40 12.78 -10.79
C ALA A 57 -4.09 11.50 -11.33
N PRO A 58 -5.25 11.64 -12.02
CA PRO A 58 -6.06 10.49 -12.44
C PRO A 58 -5.38 9.58 -13.49
N GLY A 59 -4.36 10.07 -14.19
CA GLY A 59 -3.54 9.26 -15.11
C GLY A 59 -2.47 8.39 -14.42
N ILE A 60 -2.28 8.56 -13.11
CA ILE A 60 -1.26 7.86 -12.31
C ILE A 60 -1.93 6.95 -11.28
N TRP A 61 -2.89 7.50 -10.52
CA TRP A 61 -3.61 6.81 -9.46
C TRP A 61 -5.10 6.73 -9.80
N ALA A 62 -5.70 5.59 -9.46
CA ALA A 62 -7.14 5.44 -9.49
C ALA A 62 -7.70 5.68 -8.08
N ASP A 63 -8.98 6.01 -8.00
CA ASP A 63 -9.68 5.99 -6.72
C ASP A 63 -9.56 4.56 -6.12
N PRO A 64 -9.05 4.40 -4.89
CA PRO A 64 -8.91 3.08 -4.27
C PRO A 64 -10.24 2.35 -4.08
N ASP A 65 -11.36 3.06 -4.05
CA ASP A 65 -12.70 2.48 -3.94
C ASP A 65 -13.40 2.33 -5.29
N ALA A 66 -12.80 2.82 -6.39
CA ALA A 66 -13.30 2.53 -7.71
C ALA A 66 -13.12 1.03 -8.00
N THR A 67 -14.20 0.27 -7.86
CA THR A 67 -14.33 -1.05 -8.48
C THR A 67 -13.99 -0.91 -9.95
N GLY A 68 -13.08 -1.72 -10.44
CA GLY A 68 -12.60 -1.66 -11.82
C GLY A 68 -13.73 -1.96 -12.80
N ASP A 69 -14.50 -0.94 -13.17
CA ASP A 69 -15.33 -0.94 -14.37
C ASP A 69 -14.40 -0.67 -15.54
N ALA A 70 -13.88 -1.76 -16.10
CA ALA A 70 -13.23 -1.82 -17.41
C ALA A 70 -13.91 -2.90 -18.23
#